data_AF-N1W751-F1
#
_entry.id   AF-N1W751-F1
#
_cell.length_a   1.000
_cell.length_b   1.000
_cell.length_c   1.000
_cell.angle_alpha   90.00
_cell.angle_beta   90.00
_cell.angle_gamma   90.00
#
_symmetry.space_group_name_H-M   'P 1'
#
loop_
_entity.id
_entity.type
_entity.pdbx_description
1 polymer ?
#
loop_
_entity_poly.entity_id
_entity_poly.type
_entity_poly.pdbx_seq_one_letter_code
_entity_poly.pdbx_strand_id
1 'polypeptide(L)'
;MFSFSKKEKEILKRSSINWAEATKKIQSTKTNISLPNTDSPYRLIHSIQTKRDLLTNAEKKSFIRHYLLDPVLLYEPAFLQLNGSEFHLSETEIKVWKSYLNGLVHDLRFCIFESECNDWEEMTLLLRIVYIQKSIVLETIVFPKKNLDGFQYLPVIQLPESVKTTKQKEYDQLFTSQKKIFASGYDPIQFFNWESFLVRYQSFLEQGVAPEGIEFNWVGYNPYKENSQNLAISDETENQTKQRNYESYTKGIQNLYSYHLTHKNCTTELFRYMNEMFPEGRIGNETFWDPLSNTVISLNFIPSVAALKLESNSGTIQKKLYPSYRNLKRKKITNFTEKHFKESFVPTSKIYKPNPIDHPFLFFTEETVWNRPILGLANTIYGIGYTGMGILSAPFDKGSRFSKGTESLFYSLPELVFFNIRKGHFPFIAAKEIPKEYYLKESL
;
A
#
# COMPACT_ATOMS: atom_id res chain seq x y z
N MET A 1 32.33 1.61 10.57
CA MET A 1 31.03 2.28 10.37
C MET A 1 30.72 3.19 11.56
N PHE A 2 30.71 2.67 12.78
CA PHE A 2 30.54 3.49 13.99
C PHE A 2 31.82 3.52 14.84
N SER A 3 32.29 4.72 15.19
CA SER A 3 33.33 4.91 16.20
C SER A 3 32.67 5.34 17.51
N PHE A 4 32.77 4.51 18.54
CA PHE A 4 32.23 4.80 19.87
C PHE A 4 33.37 5.00 20.86
N SER A 5 33.24 6.02 21.70
CA SER A 5 34.13 6.20 22.86
C SER A 5 33.98 5.04 23.85
N LYS A 6 34.96 4.84 24.74
CA LYS A 6 34.87 3.81 25.78
C LYS A 6 33.60 3.96 26.63
N LYS A 7 33.23 5.21 26.94
CA LYS A 7 32.01 5.55 27.69
C LYS A 7 30.74 5.13 26.94
N GLU A 8 30.66 5.45 25.65
CA GLU A 8 29.52 5.08 24.79
C GLU A 8 29.38 3.56 24.64
N LYS A 9 30.49 2.84 24.48
CA LYS A 9 30.49 1.37 24.43
C LYS A 9 29.93 0.76 25.71
N GLU A 10 30.29 1.29 26.89
CA GLU A 10 29.74 0.82 28.16
C GLU A 10 28.25 1.14 28.30
N ILE A 11 27.79 2.31 27.83
CA ILE A 11 26.36 2.65 27.79
C ILE A 11 25.58 1.67 26.89
N LEU A 12 26.10 1.39 25.69
CA LEU A 12 25.48 0.44 24.76
C LEU A 12 25.39 -0.97 25.35
N LYS A 13 26.47 -1.48 25.97
CA LYS A 13 26.48 -2.79 26.63
C LYS A 13 25.44 -2.86 27.74
N ARG A 14 25.39 -1.85 28.62
CA ARG A 14 24.42 -1.80 29.71
C ARG A 14 22.99 -1.72 29.20
N SER A 15 22.74 -0.87 28.19
CA SER A 15 21.42 -0.76 27.54
C SER A 15 21.00 -2.09 26.93
N SER A 16 21.92 -2.79 26.27
CA SER A 16 21.65 -4.09 25.66
C SER A 16 21.23 -5.14 26.69
N ILE A 17 21.95 -5.24 27.81
CA ILE A 17 21.62 -6.14 28.92
C ILE A 17 20.25 -5.80 29.51
N ASN A 18 19.99 -4.51 29.77
CA ASN A 18 18.70 -4.05 30.30
C ASN A 18 17.53 -4.46 29.40
N TRP A 19 17.67 -4.32 28.08
CA TRP A 19 16.63 -4.73 27.12
C TRP A 19 16.48 -6.25 27.06
N ALA A 20 17.57 -7.03 27.12
CA ALA A 20 17.51 -8.49 27.18
C ALA A 20 16.84 -9.00 28.48
N GLU A 21 17.08 -8.32 29.61
CA GLU A 21 16.38 -8.58 30.87
C GLU A 21 14.90 -8.18 30.80
N ALA A 22 14.58 -7.07 30.15
CA ALA A 22 13.21 -6.64 29.90
C ALA A 22 12.44 -7.70 29.08
N THR A 23 13.05 -8.29 28.04
CA THR A 23 12.50 -9.42 27.27
C THR A 23 12.13 -10.59 28.18
N LYS A 24 13.03 -11.03 29.07
CA LYS A 24 12.78 -12.12 30.03
C LYS A 24 11.67 -11.78 31.03
N LYS A 25 11.63 -10.53 31.50
CA LYS A 25 10.59 -10.04 32.41
C LYS A 25 9.22 -10.01 31.72
N ILE A 26 9.15 -9.51 30.49
CA ILE A 26 7.93 -9.49 29.68
C ILE A 26 7.42 -10.92 29.45
N GLN A 27 8.30 -11.86 29.08
CA GLN A 27 7.96 -13.27 28.89
C GLN A 27 7.38 -13.92 30.15
N SER A 28 7.91 -13.60 31.34
CA SER A 28 7.47 -14.17 32.62
C SER A 28 6.20 -13.53 33.21
N THR A 29 5.85 -12.30 32.81
CA THR A 29 4.59 -11.67 33.25
C THR A 29 3.35 -12.26 32.55
N LYS A 30 2.36 -12.68 33.35
CA LYS A 30 0.96 -12.86 32.93
C LYS A 30 0.27 -11.49 32.88
N THR A 31 0.60 -10.67 31.89
CA THR A 31 -0.08 -9.38 31.69
C THR A 31 -1.40 -9.61 30.94
N ASN A 32 -2.52 -9.36 31.62
CA ASN A 32 -3.82 -9.16 30.97
C ASN A 32 -3.79 -7.83 30.23
N ILE A 33 -3.21 -7.82 29.03
CA ILE A 33 -3.21 -6.63 28.18
C ILE A 33 -4.59 -6.51 27.55
N SER A 34 -5.30 -5.43 27.83
CA SER A 34 -6.60 -5.14 27.20
C SER A 34 -6.40 -4.94 25.71
N LEU A 35 -7.24 -5.57 24.90
CA LEU A 35 -7.25 -5.31 23.46
C LEU A 35 -7.57 -3.83 23.19
N PRO A 36 -7.03 -3.25 22.11
CA PRO A 36 -7.32 -1.89 21.73
C PRO A 36 -8.83 -1.68 21.57
N ASN A 37 -9.28 -0.48 21.94
CA ASN A 37 -10.66 -0.11 21.72
C ASN A 37 -10.95 -0.01 20.21
N THR A 38 -12.02 -0.66 19.74
CA THR A 38 -12.50 -0.64 18.36
C THR A 38 -13.59 0.41 18.10
N ASP A 39 -13.80 1.38 19.00
CA ASP A 39 -14.82 2.43 18.87
C ASP A 39 -14.47 3.50 17.80
N SER A 40 -13.21 3.56 17.35
CA SER A 40 -12.76 4.60 16.40
C SER A 40 -11.68 4.12 15.44
N PRO A 41 -11.79 4.44 14.13
CA PRO A 41 -10.77 4.07 13.14
C PRO A 41 -9.45 4.83 13.34
N TYR A 42 -9.45 5.92 14.11
CA TYR A 42 -8.27 6.76 14.35
C TYR A 42 -7.29 6.20 15.38
N ARG A 43 -7.76 5.34 16.30
CA ARG A 43 -6.95 4.89 17.45
C ARG A 43 -6.20 3.59 17.20
N LEU A 44 -6.54 2.86 16.14
CA LEU A 44 -6.19 1.44 16.04
C LEU A 44 -4.78 1.11 15.56
N ILE A 45 -4.01 2.05 15.03
CA ILE A 45 -2.80 1.67 14.27
C ILE A 45 -1.49 1.96 15.01
N HIS A 46 -1.47 2.85 16.01
CA HIS A 46 -0.23 3.19 16.75
C HIS A 46 -0.24 2.84 18.25
N SER A 47 -1.36 2.33 18.79
CA SER A 47 -1.51 2.06 20.23
C SER A 47 -1.50 0.58 20.61
N ILE A 48 -1.36 -0.32 19.64
CA ILE A 48 -1.30 -1.76 19.92
C ILE A 48 0.05 -2.07 20.58
N GLN A 49 0.04 -2.23 21.90
CA GLN A 49 1.16 -2.78 22.65
C GLN A 49 0.79 -4.17 23.14
N THR A 50 0.74 -5.16 22.24
CA THR A 50 0.63 -6.55 22.69
C THR A 50 1.91 -6.97 23.41
N LYS A 51 1.85 -8.07 24.17
CA LYS A 51 3.05 -8.70 24.75
C LYS A 51 4.06 -9.04 23.64
N ARG A 52 3.59 -9.41 22.45
CA ARG A 52 4.42 -9.64 21.27
C ARG A 52 5.06 -8.34 20.77
N ASP A 53 4.33 -7.24 20.70
CA ASP A 53 4.88 -5.94 20.28
C ASP A 53 5.94 -5.42 21.27
N LEU A 54 5.68 -5.56 22.58
CA LEU A 54 6.66 -5.22 23.62
C LEU A 54 7.91 -6.09 23.54
N LEU A 55 7.73 -7.39 23.29
CA LEU A 55 8.83 -8.33 23.07
C LEU A 55 9.63 -7.94 21.83
N THR A 56 8.97 -7.74 20.69
CA THR A 56 9.59 -7.36 19.43
C THR A 56 10.29 -6.00 19.51
N ASN A 57 9.73 -5.03 20.24
CA ASN A 57 10.39 -3.74 20.52
C ASN A 57 11.69 -3.96 21.31
N ALA A 58 11.63 -4.71 22.42
CA ALA A 58 12.82 -5.01 23.23
C ALA A 58 13.88 -5.79 22.45
N GLU A 59 13.48 -6.75 21.63
CA GLU A 59 14.37 -7.53 20.74
C GLU A 59 15.04 -6.64 19.69
N LYS A 60 14.30 -5.78 18.99
CA LYS A 60 14.86 -4.82 18.02
C LYS A 60 15.83 -3.86 18.69
N LYS A 61 15.43 -3.29 19.84
CA LYS A 61 16.31 -2.38 20.58
C LYS A 61 17.58 -3.09 21.01
N SER A 62 17.48 -4.29 21.60
CA SER A 62 18.65 -5.09 21.95
C SER A 62 19.52 -5.41 20.73
N PHE A 63 18.92 -5.83 19.62
CA PHE A 63 19.61 -6.12 18.36
C PHE A 63 20.46 -4.93 17.88
N ILE A 64 19.89 -3.73 17.84
CA ILE A 64 20.60 -2.53 17.39
C ILE A 64 21.82 -2.26 18.27
N ARG A 65 21.69 -2.30 19.61
CA ARG A 65 22.84 -2.07 20.51
C ARG A 65 23.94 -3.11 20.28
N HIS A 66 23.57 -4.38 20.12
CA HIS A 66 24.54 -5.43 19.82
C HIS A 66 25.21 -5.21 18.46
N TYR A 67 24.45 -4.92 17.41
CA TYR A 67 24.99 -4.65 16.07
C TYR A 67 25.98 -3.47 16.07
N LEU A 68 25.71 -2.43 16.85
CA LEU A 68 26.60 -1.27 16.99
C LEU A 68 27.91 -1.60 17.73
N LEU A 69 27.88 -2.56 18.64
CA LEU A 69 29.06 -3.03 19.38
C LEU A 69 29.90 -4.02 18.56
N ASP A 70 29.22 -4.98 17.93
CA ASP A 70 29.81 -6.07 17.15
C ASP A 70 28.91 -6.37 15.93
N PRO A 71 29.19 -5.74 14.77
CA PRO A 71 28.38 -5.91 13.57
C PRO A 71 28.37 -7.36 13.08
N VAL A 72 27.17 -7.88 12.79
CA VAL A 72 27.01 -9.26 12.30
C VAL A 72 27.02 -9.35 10.78
N LEU A 73 27.23 -10.57 10.28
CA LEU A 73 26.98 -10.91 8.88
C LEU A 73 25.50 -10.68 8.55
N LEU A 74 25.26 -9.96 7.46
CA LEU A 74 23.93 -9.67 6.95
C LEU A 74 23.48 -10.80 6.03
N TYR A 75 22.18 -11.09 6.01
CA TYR A 75 21.61 -12.03 5.05
C TYR A 75 21.58 -11.37 3.67
N GLU A 76 22.63 -11.61 2.88
CA GLU A 76 22.83 -10.97 1.57
C GLU A 76 21.65 -11.12 0.59
N PRO A 77 20.91 -12.25 0.52
CA PRO A 77 19.73 -12.37 -0.34
C PRO A 77 18.63 -11.35 -0.05
N ALA A 78 18.60 -10.76 1.14
CA ALA A 78 17.65 -9.72 1.50
C ALA A 78 18.01 -8.32 1.00
N PHE A 79 19.12 -8.18 0.28
CA PHE A 79 19.46 -6.96 -0.45
C PHE A 79 19.34 -7.20 -1.94
N LEU A 80 18.69 -6.28 -2.65
CA LEU A 80 18.66 -6.28 -4.09
C LEU A 80 19.73 -5.33 -4.62
N GLN A 81 20.66 -5.89 -5.39
CA GLN A 81 21.65 -5.13 -6.14
C GLN A 81 21.13 -4.91 -7.56
N LEU A 82 21.08 -3.65 -8.01
CA LEU A 82 20.77 -3.33 -9.38
C LEU A 82 22.04 -3.42 -10.25
N ASN A 83 21.94 -4.15 -11.36
CA ASN A 83 23.05 -4.37 -12.30
C ASN A 83 22.78 -3.60 -13.60
N GLY A 84 23.73 -2.79 -14.06
CA GLY A 84 23.59 -1.94 -15.25
C GLY A 84 24.34 -0.62 -15.09
N SER A 85 24.84 -0.05 -16.20
CA SER A 85 25.63 1.20 -16.20
C SER A 85 24.85 2.39 -15.61
N GLU A 86 23.53 2.40 -15.78
CA GLU A 86 22.59 3.38 -15.28
C GLU A 86 22.42 3.37 -13.75
N PHE A 87 22.74 2.24 -13.10
CA PHE A 87 22.65 2.08 -11.64
C PHE A 87 23.97 2.38 -10.94
N HIS A 88 25.07 2.58 -11.68
CA HIS A 88 26.33 2.96 -11.07
C HIS A 88 26.26 4.34 -10.42
N LEU A 89 26.95 4.47 -9.29
CA LEU A 89 27.11 5.74 -8.61
C LEU A 89 28.34 6.46 -9.18
N SER A 90 28.15 7.70 -9.63
CA SER A 90 29.29 8.55 -10.01
C SER A 90 30.08 8.98 -8.78
N GLU A 91 31.32 9.42 -8.95
CA GLU A 91 32.13 9.93 -7.83
C GLU A 91 31.45 11.09 -7.08
N THR A 92 30.69 11.94 -7.79
CA THR A 92 29.95 13.04 -7.17
C THR A 92 28.77 12.53 -6.35
N GLU A 93 28.05 11.52 -6.85
CA GLU A 93 26.97 10.87 -6.11
C GLU A 93 27.50 10.13 -4.88
N ILE A 94 28.64 9.44 -4.99
CA ILE A 94 29.30 8.79 -3.85
C ILE A 94 29.64 9.81 -2.76
N LYS A 95 30.11 11.02 -3.13
CA LYS A 95 30.35 12.10 -2.14
C LYS A 95 29.07 12.54 -1.44
N VAL A 96 27.99 12.72 -2.20
CA VAL A 96 26.66 13.07 -1.64
C VAL A 96 26.17 11.96 -0.69
N TRP A 97 26.27 10.70 -1.10
CA TRP A 97 25.82 9.56 -0.31
C TRP A 97 26.67 9.34 0.94
N LYS A 98 27.97 9.63 0.89
CA LYS A 98 28.83 9.70 2.08
C LYS A 98 28.37 10.77 3.06
N SER A 99 27.91 11.93 2.56
CA SER A 99 27.31 12.97 3.41
C SER A 99 26.02 12.46 4.07
N TYR A 100 25.16 11.75 3.32
CA TYR A 100 23.93 11.17 3.87
C TYR A 100 24.24 10.08 4.90
N LEU A 101 25.25 9.26 4.66
CA LEU A 101 25.72 8.24 5.61
C LEU A 101 26.15 8.89 6.94
N ASN A 102 26.88 10.01 6.89
CA ASN A 102 27.26 10.75 8.09
C ASN A 102 26.05 11.30 8.84
N GLY A 103 25.06 11.85 8.12
CA GLY A 103 23.79 12.33 8.70
C GLY A 103 23.01 11.20 9.39
N LEU A 104 22.83 10.06 8.71
CA LEU A 104 22.14 8.91 9.28
C LEU A 104 22.84 8.36 10.53
N VAL A 105 24.18 8.30 10.51
CA VAL A 105 24.97 7.88 11.67
C VAL A 105 24.80 8.86 12.83
N HIS A 106 24.78 10.17 12.56
CA HIS A 106 24.50 11.19 13.55
C HIS A 106 23.11 11.01 14.16
N ASP A 107 22.08 10.86 13.34
CA ASP A 107 20.69 10.69 13.78
C ASP A 107 20.49 9.43 14.61
N LEU A 108 21.10 8.31 14.22
CA LEU A 108 21.05 7.07 15.01
C LEU A 108 21.75 7.24 16.37
N ARG A 109 22.87 7.97 16.43
CA ARG A 109 23.53 8.27 17.71
C ARG A 109 22.67 9.14 18.60
N PHE A 110 22.07 10.19 18.05
CA PHE A 110 21.13 11.06 18.76
C PHE A 110 19.97 10.24 19.33
N CYS A 111 19.37 9.36 18.53
CA CYS A 111 18.30 8.45 18.94
C CYS A 111 18.66 7.42 20.03
N ILE A 112 19.94 7.17 20.25
CA ILE A 112 20.40 6.16 21.23
C ILE A 112 20.88 6.82 22.52
N PHE A 113 21.53 7.99 22.42
CA PHE A 113 22.20 8.63 23.55
C PHE A 113 21.55 9.91 24.04
N GLU A 114 20.80 10.62 23.20
CA GLU A 114 20.30 11.97 23.51
C GLU A 114 18.76 12.04 23.54
N SER A 115 18.08 11.25 22.71
CA SER A 115 16.62 11.14 22.64
C SER A 115 16.18 9.70 22.79
N GLU A 116 14.96 9.46 23.29
CA GLU A 116 14.34 8.13 23.29
C GLU A 116 13.50 7.94 22.02
N CYS A 117 14.15 7.45 20.96
CA CYS A 117 13.45 7.10 19.71
C CYS A 117 12.67 5.77 19.84
N ASN A 118 11.69 5.60 18.96
CA ASN A 118 10.95 4.35 18.85
C ASN A 118 11.80 3.24 18.21
N ASP A 119 11.45 1.97 18.44
CA ASP A 119 12.18 0.82 17.88
C ASP A 119 12.23 0.85 16.34
N TRP A 120 11.13 1.25 15.69
CA TRP A 120 11.05 1.31 14.24
C TRP A 120 11.92 2.44 13.65
N GLU A 121 12.06 3.57 14.36
CA GLU A 121 12.92 4.69 13.95
C GLU A 121 14.38 4.25 13.97
N GLU A 122 14.83 3.67 15.08
CA GLU A 122 16.20 3.18 15.21
C GLU A 122 16.52 2.08 14.17
N MET A 123 15.58 1.15 13.93
CA MET A 123 15.74 0.10 12.91
C MET A 123 15.79 0.67 11.49
N THR A 124 14.97 1.68 11.19
CA THR A 124 14.94 2.34 9.88
C THR A 124 16.25 3.08 9.61
N LEU A 125 16.77 3.81 10.61
CA LEU A 125 18.06 4.47 10.51
C LEU A 125 19.19 3.45 10.29
N LEU A 126 19.22 2.36 11.05
CA LEU A 126 20.23 1.32 10.88
C LEU A 126 20.17 0.68 9.48
N LEU A 127 18.98 0.34 8.99
CA LEU A 127 18.77 -0.20 7.64
C LEU A 127 19.31 0.76 6.56
N ARG A 128 18.99 2.05 6.70
CA ARG A 128 19.45 3.10 5.78
C ARG A 128 20.97 3.20 5.76
N ILE A 129 21.62 3.20 6.92
CA ILE A 129 23.07 3.21 7.04
C ILE A 129 23.68 2.01 6.30
N VAL A 130 23.12 0.81 6.53
CA VAL A 130 23.62 -0.43 5.94
C VAL A 130 23.54 -0.40 4.42
N TYR A 131 22.37 -0.09 3.82
CA TYR A 131 22.23 -0.16 2.37
C TYR A 131 22.95 1.00 1.66
N ILE A 132 23.01 2.19 2.27
CA ILE A 132 23.79 3.31 1.74
C ILE A 132 25.28 2.96 1.74
N GLN A 133 25.80 2.39 2.83
CA GLN A 133 27.19 1.94 2.88
C GLN A 133 27.46 0.85 1.83
N LYS A 134 26.59 -0.15 1.71
CA LYS A 134 26.74 -1.20 0.68
C LYS A 134 26.78 -0.60 -0.72
N SER A 135 25.89 0.35 -1.00
CA SER A 135 25.85 1.01 -2.30
C SER A 135 27.12 1.81 -2.61
N ILE A 136 27.66 2.51 -1.61
CA ILE A 136 28.94 3.24 -1.73
C ILE A 136 30.09 2.27 -2.00
N VAL A 137 30.16 1.14 -1.29
CA VAL A 137 31.26 0.17 -1.43
C VAL A 137 31.22 -0.56 -2.77
N LEU A 138 30.02 -0.89 -3.25
CA LEU A 138 29.82 -1.60 -4.52
C LEU A 138 29.69 -0.67 -5.72
N GLU A 139 29.73 0.65 -5.49
CA GLU A 139 29.58 1.69 -6.52
C GLU A 139 28.32 1.53 -7.38
N THR A 140 27.28 0.91 -6.83
CA THR A 140 26.00 0.64 -7.46
C THR A 140 24.86 0.73 -6.45
N ILE A 141 23.63 0.86 -6.93
CA ILE A 141 22.45 1.00 -6.07
C ILE A 141 22.11 -0.37 -5.47
N VAL A 142 22.19 -0.44 -4.15
CA VAL A 142 21.78 -1.59 -3.33
C VAL A 142 20.70 -1.13 -2.37
N PHE A 143 19.62 -1.90 -2.27
CA PHE A 143 18.54 -1.55 -1.36
C PHE A 143 17.92 -2.78 -0.69
N PRO A 144 17.31 -2.59 0.49
CA PRO A 144 16.66 -3.66 1.23
C PRO A 144 15.45 -4.21 0.45
N LYS A 145 15.39 -5.54 0.25
CA LYS A 145 14.15 -6.19 -0.19
C LYS A 145 13.10 -6.01 0.90
N LYS A 146 11.96 -5.43 0.54
CA LYS A 146 10.84 -5.33 1.48
C LYS A 146 10.12 -6.67 1.48
N ASN A 147 9.91 -7.26 2.66
CA ASN A 147 9.00 -8.39 2.76
C ASN A 147 7.60 -7.88 2.36
N LEU A 148 7.14 -8.28 1.19
CA LEU A 148 5.76 -8.07 0.75
C LEU A 148 4.90 -9.27 1.14
N ASP A 149 5.16 -9.91 2.28
CA ASP A 149 4.22 -10.77 2.99
C ASP A 149 2.98 -9.96 3.39
N GLY A 150 2.18 -9.65 2.39
CA GLY A 150 0.83 -9.18 2.47
C GLY A 150 -0.01 -10.07 1.56
N PHE A 151 -1.29 -10.19 1.88
CA PHE A 151 -2.26 -10.87 1.04
C PHE A 151 -2.11 -10.40 -0.42
N GLN A 152 -1.60 -11.28 -1.29
CA GLN A 152 -1.61 -11.06 -2.73
C GLN A 152 -3.05 -11.24 -3.22
N TYR A 153 -3.85 -10.17 -3.15
CA TYR A 153 -5.25 -10.20 -3.60
C TYR A 153 -5.38 -10.32 -5.12
N LEU A 154 -4.32 -9.99 -5.88
CA LEU A 154 -4.33 -10.00 -7.33
C LEU A 154 -3.45 -11.11 -7.89
N PRO A 155 -3.91 -11.85 -8.91
CA PRO A 155 -3.09 -12.86 -9.57
C PRO A 155 -1.89 -12.22 -10.25
N VAL A 156 -0.77 -12.95 -10.28
CA VAL A 156 0.41 -12.56 -11.07
C VAL A 156 0.06 -12.66 -12.55
N ILE A 157 0.24 -11.56 -13.29
CA ILE A 157 -0.11 -11.46 -14.71
C ILE A 157 1.14 -11.37 -15.53
N GLN A 158 1.36 -12.34 -16.40
CA GLN A 158 2.44 -12.21 -17.39
C GLN A 158 2.12 -11.07 -18.35
N LEU A 159 2.95 -10.03 -18.30
CA LEU A 159 2.87 -8.91 -19.24
C LEU A 159 3.41 -9.36 -20.61
N PRO A 160 2.78 -8.97 -21.74
CA PRO A 160 3.36 -9.20 -23.05
C PRO A 160 4.76 -8.56 -23.16
N GLU A 161 5.69 -9.21 -23.88
CA GLU A 161 7.09 -8.77 -23.94
C GLU A 161 7.26 -7.32 -24.44
N SER A 162 6.41 -6.90 -25.39
CA SER A 162 6.38 -5.53 -25.89
C SER A 162 5.97 -4.51 -24.82
N VAL A 163 5.03 -4.89 -23.94
CA VAL A 163 4.60 -4.08 -22.80
C VAL A 163 5.71 -4.03 -21.75
N LYS A 164 6.32 -5.19 -21.43
CA LYS A 164 7.43 -5.29 -20.48
C LYS A 164 8.62 -4.42 -20.91
N THR A 165 9.03 -4.48 -22.17
CA THR A 165 10.10 -3.65 -22.73
C THR A 165 9.77 -2.16 -22.67
N THR A 166 8.51 -1.79 -22.94
CA THR A 166 8.07 -0.38 -22.85
C THR A 166 8.08 0.10 -21.41
N LYS A 167 7.60 -0.73 -20.48
CA LYS A 167 7.58 -0.44 -19.04
C LYS A 167 8.98 -0.33 -18.46
N GLN A 168 9.91 -1.18 -18.89
CA GLN A 168 11.32 -1.08 -18.49
C GLN A 168 11.88 0.30 -18.86
N LYS A 169 11.72 0.74 -20.11
CA LYS A 169 12.17 2.07 -20.56
C LYS A 169 11.55 3.22 -19.75
N GLU A 170 10.26 3.10 -19.40
CA GLU A 170 9.58 4.08 -18.55
C GLU A 170 10.18 4.10 -17.13
N TYR A 171 10.46 2.94 -16.56
CA TYR A 171 11.12 2.82 -15.27
C TYR A 171 12.55 3.35 -15.29
N ASP A 172 13.32 3.14 -16.37
CA ASP A 172 14.69 3.67 -16.49
C ASP A 172 14.70 5.22 -16.44
N GLN A 173 13.73 5.85 -17.10
CA GLN A 173 13.53 7.31 -17.06
C GLN A 173 13.11 7.78 -15.66
N LEU A 174 12.16 7.09 -15.04
CA LEU A 174 11.72 7.40 -13.68
C LEU A 174 12.87 7.21 -12.69
N PHE A 175 13.66 6.16 -12.84
CA PHE A 175 14.82 5.86 -12.00
C PHE A 175 15.83 7.00 -12.04
N THR A 176 16.21 7.44 -13.24
CA THR A 176 17.14 8.57 -13.43
C THR A 176 16.60 9.84 -12.76
N SER A 177 15.31 10.12 -12.92
CA SER A 177 14.66 11.28 -12.29
C SER A 177 14.64 11.18 -10.77
N GLN A 178 14.23 10.04 -10.21
CA GLN A 178 14.15 9.81 -8.77
C GLN A 178 15.53 9.80 -8.12
N LYS A 179 16.55 9.25 -8.78
CA LYS A 179 17.94 9.27 -8.33
C LYS A 179 18.44 10.71 -8.19
N LYS A 180 18.13 11.58 -9.17
CA LYS A 180 18.44 13.02 -9.11
C LYS A 180 17.71 13.74 -7.98
N ILE A 181 16.42 13.43 -7.76
CA ILE A 181 15.63 14.00 -6.65
C ILE A 181 16.24 13.58 -5.32
N PHE A 182 16.58 12.30 -5.15
CA PHE A 182 17.22 11.80 -3.94
C PHE A 182 18.62 12.39 -3.70
N ALA A 183 19.37 12.69 -4.78
CA ALA A 183 20.66 13.37 -4.66
C ALA A 183 20.55 14.88 -4.36
N SER A 184 19.33 15.44 -4.32
CA SER A 184 19.13 16.89 -4.13
C SER A 184 19.16 17.35 -2.68
N GLY A 185 18.94 16.46 -1.71
CA GLY A 185 19.02 16.82 -0.30
C GLY A 185 18.96 15.64 0.66
N TYR A 186 19.18 15.97 1.94
CA TYR A 186 19.06 15.02 3.03
C TYR A 186 17.81 15.34 3.84
N ASP A 187 16.78 14.50 3.74
CA ASP A 187 15.53 14.65 4.50
C ASP A 187 14.80 13.29 4.61
N PRO A 188 14.10 12.99 5.72
CA PRO A 188 13.32 11.77 5.89
C PRO A 188 12.30 11.49 4.77
N ILE A 189 11.67 12.52 4.21
CA ILE A 189 10.72 12.42 3.09
C ILE A 189 11.45 11.99 1.81
N GLN A 190 12.67 12.48 1.58
CA GLN A 190 13.45 12.07 0.41
C GLN A 190 13.80 10.58 0.47
N PHE A 191 14.23 10.09 1.64
CA PHE A 191 14.43 8.65 1.84
C PHE A 191 13.15 7.85 1.66
N PHE A 192 12.03 8.29 2.26
CA PHE A 192 10.75 7.61 2.13
C PHE A 192 10.30 7.50 0.67
N ASN A 193 10.42 8.58 -0.09
CA ASN A 193 10.06 8.60 -1.51
C ASN A 193 10.97 7.68 -2.34
N TRP A 194 12.28 7.73 -2.08
CA TRP A 194 13.28 6.89 -2.72
C TRP A 194 13.03 5.39 -2.45
N GLU A 195 12.85 5.01 -1.19
CA GLU A 195 12.54 3.64 -0.76
C GLU A 195 11.20 3.17 -1.33
N SER A 196 10.17 4.03 -1.30
CA SER A 196 8.86 3.72 -1.87
C SER A 196 8.92 3.47 -3.37
N PHE A 197 9.75 4.23 -4.09
CA PHE A 197 10.01 4.01 -5.51
C PHE A 197 10.75 2.69 -5.74
N LEU A 198 11.82 2.42 -4.99
CA LEU A 198 12.62 1.20 -5.11
C LEU A 198 11.80 -0.06 -4.83
N VAL A 199 10.87 -0.04 -3.86
CA VAL A 199 9.96 -1.17 -3.59
C VAL A 199 9.02 -1.44 -4.77
N ARG A 200 8.50 -0.38 -5.41
CA ARG A 200 7.67 -0.53 -6.62
C ARG A 200 8.50 -1.06 -7.80
N TYR A 201 9.75 -0.61 -7.91
CA TYR A 201 10.68 -1.07 -8.92
C TYR A 201 11.06 -2.55 -8.71
N GLN A 202 11.37 -2.96 -7.47
CA GLN A 202 11.54 -4.35 -7.09
C GLN A 202 10.33 -5.20 -7.49
N SER A 203 9.11 -4.73 -7.17
CA SER A 203 7.87 -5.44 -7.52
C SER A 203 7.70 -5.65 -9.03
N PHE A 204 8.26 -4.75 -9.84
CA PHE A 204 8.28 -4.88 -11.29
C PHE A 204 9.36 -5.87 -11.78
N LEU A 205 10.56 -5.84 -11.18
CA LEU A 205 11.67 -6.75 -11.53
C LEU A 205 11.38 -8.20 -11.12
N GLU A 206 10.88 -8.41 -9.91
CA GLU A 206 10.69 -9.72 -9.27
C GLU A 206 9.24 -10.23 -9.44
N GLN A 207 8.56 -9.85 -10.52
CA GLN A 207 7.16 -10.22 -10.74
C GLN A 207 6.96 -11.75 -10.68
N GLY A 208 6.19 -12.22 -9.70
CA GLY A 208 5.90 -13.65 -9.51
C GLY A 208 6.93 -14.42 -8.68
N VAL A 209 7.93 -13.74 -8.13
CA VAL A 209 8.82 -14.30 -7.12
C VAL A 209 8.17 -14.11 -5.75
N ALA A 210 8.25 -15.12 -4.88
CA ALA A 210 7.80 -14.98 -3.50
C ALA A 210 8.62 -13.85 -2.83
N PRO A 211 7.99 -12.95 -2.08
CA PRO A 211 8.75 -11.92 -1.39
C PRO A 211 9.70 -12.55 -0.39
N GLU A 212 10.99 -12.31 -0.56
CA GLU A 212 11.98 -12.60 0.48
C GLU A 212 12.23 -11.30 1.26
N GLY A 213 11.88 -11.31 2.54
CA GLY A 213 12.09 -10.20 3.44
C GLY A 213 13.51 -10.10 3.99
N ILE A 214 13.86 -8.92 4.51
CA ILE A 214 14.98 -8.81 5.46
C ILE A 214 14.61 -9.53 6.74
N GLU A 215 15.25 -10.68 6.94
CA GLU A 215 15.47 -11.25 8.24
C GLU A 215 16.86 -10.82 8.73
N PHE A 216 16.91 -9.97 9.75
CA PHE A 216 18.13 -9.75 10.50
C PHE A 216 18.39 -10.98 11.35
N ASN A 217 19.33 -11.82 10.91
CA ASN A 217 19.62 -13.09 11.57
C ASN A 217 21.07 -13.10 12.07
N TRP A 218 21.24 -13.34 13.37
CA TRP A 218 22.51 -13.80 13.93
C TRP A 218 22.69 -15.27 13.53
N VAL A 219 23.17 -15.50 12.29
CA VAL A 219 23.54 -16.83 11.76
C VAL A 219 22.53 -17.95 12.11
N GLY A 220 21.45 -18.07 11.32
CA GLY A 220 20.63 -19.28 11.29
C GLY A 220 19.56 -19.42 12.40
N TYR A 221 19.36 -18.42 13.26
CA TYR A 221 18.26 -18.40 14.23
C TYR A 221 17.09 -17.57 13.70
N ASN A 222 15.99 -18.21 13.32
CA ASN A 222 14.75 -17.49 13.04
C ASN A 222 14.22 -16.97 14.40
N PRO A 223 14.14 -15.64 14.66
CA PRO A 223 13.63 -15.12 15.93
C PRO A 223 12.16 -15.48 16.17
N TYR A 224 11.46 -15.89 15.11
CA TYR A 224 10.10 -16.42 15.13
C TYR A 224 10.04 -17.96 15.10
N LYS A 225 11.18 -18.69 15.01
CA LYS A 225 11.25 -20.10 15.41
C LYS A 225 11.20 -20.14 16.93
N GLU A 226 10.00 -19.91 17.43
CA GLU A 226 9.40 -20.70 18.46
C GLU A 226 10.38 -21.55 19.31
N ASN A 227 10.89 -20.94 20.37
CA ASN A 227 10.88 -21.57 21.69
C ASN A 227 9.42 -21.65 22.21
N SER A 228 8.47 -22.08 21.36
CA SER A 228 7.10 -22.44 21.77
C SER A 228 7.09 -23.82 22.45
N GLN A 229 8.23 -24.51 22.48
CA GLN A 229 8.42 -25.66 23.35
C GLN A 229 8.51 -25.17 24.79
N ASN A 230 7.40 -25.36 25.50
CA ASN A 230 7.25 -25.28 26.95
C ASN A 230 6.75 -23.94 27.50
N LEU A 231 5.50 -23.59 27.19
CA LEU A 231 4.62 -22.94 28.18
C LEU A 231 3.16 -23.38 27.95
N ALA A 232 2.95 -24.69 27.82
CA ALA A 232 1.63 -25.28 27.95
C ALA A 232 1.30 -25.44 29.44
N ILE A 233 0.92 -24.33 30.09
CA ILE A 233 -0.02 -24.41 31.21
C ILE A 233 -1.30 -23.80 30.66
N SER A 234 -2.00 -24.60 29.86
CA SER A 234 -3.30 -24.27 29.31
C SER A 234 -4.34 -24.38 30.43
N ASP A 235 -4.63 -23.26 31.08
CA ASP A 235 -5.86 -23.12 31.85
C ASP A 235 -7.02 -22.99 30.85
N GLU A 236 -7.99 -23.91 30.85
CA GLU A 236 -9.15 -23.88 29.94
C GLU A 236 -9.86 -22.52 29.99
N THR A 237 -9.87 -21.89 31.17
CA THR A 237 -10.43 -20.57 31.43
C THR A 237 -9.70 -19.45 30.68
N GLU A 238 -8.37 -19.58 30.52
CA GLU A 238 -7.54 -18.63 29.76
C GLU A 238 -7.80 -18.75 28.25
N ASN A 239 -7.95 -19.98 27.74
CA ASN A 239 -8.28 -20.20 26.33
C ASN A 239 -9.68 -19.68 25.98
N GLN A 240 -10.67 -19.91 26.84
CA GLN A 240 -12.01 -19.36 26.66
C GLN A 240 -12.00 -17.82 26.65
N THR A 241 -11.21 -17.19 27.51
CA THR A 241 -11.08 -15.72 27.56
C THR A 241 -10.40 -15.19 26.29
N LYS A 242 -9.34 -15.83 25.82
CA LYS A 242 -8.68 -15.48 24.55
C LYS A 242 -9.62 -15.60 23.35
N GLN A 243 -10.42 -16.67 23.30
CA GLN A 243 -11.40 -16.88 22.24
C GLN A 243 -12.48 -15.78 22.24
N ARG A 244 -13.06 -15.46 23.41
CA ARG A 244 -14.04 -14.37 23.54
C ARG A 244 -13.44 -13.01 23.13
N ASN A 245 -12.20 -12.74 23.55
CA ASN A 245 -11.49 -11.53 23.17
C ASN A 245 -11.24 -11.45 21.66
N TYR A 246 -10.84 -12.56 21.03
CA TYR A 246 -10.68 -12.66 19.58
C TYR A 246 -11.99 -12.42 18.83
N GLU A 247 -13.09 -13.03 19.25
CA GLU A 247 -14.41 -12.86 18.65
C GLU A 247 -14.91 -11.42 18.80
N SER A 248 -14.81 -10.85 20.00
CA SER A 248 -15.22 -9.47 20.28
C SER A 248 -14.40 -8.46 19.49
N TYR A 249 -13.07 -8.64 19.41
CA TYR A 249 -12.20 -7.75 18.67
C TYR A 249 -12.39 -7.88 17.17
N THR A 250 -12.48 -9.11 16.65
CA THR A 250 -12.79 -9.37 15.23
C THR A 250 -14.11 -8.72 14.84
N LYS A 251 -15.15 -8.85 15.67
CA LYS A 251 -16.44 -8.19 15.45
C LYS A 251 -16.32 -6.67 15.52
N GLY A 252 -15.54 -6.14 16.46
CA GLY A 252 -15.24 -4.72 16.56
C GLY A 252 -14.57 -4.16 15.30
N ILE A 253 -13.53 -4.83 14.81
CA ILE A 253 -12.81 -4.48 13.57
C ILE A 253 -13.73 -4.60 12.35
N GLN A 254 -14.52 -5.67 12.24
CA GLN A 254 -15.49 -5.84 11.15
C GLN A 254 -16.52 -4.73 11.15
N ASN A 255 -17.05 -4.34 12.31
CA ASN A 255 -17.99 -3.22 12.42
C ASN A 255 -17.32 -1.88 12.10
N LEU A 256 -16.05 -1.71 12.47
CA LEU A 256 -15.32 -0.47 12.28
C LEU A 256 -14.85 -0.24 10.84
N TYR A 257 -14.55 -1.31 10.11
CA TYR A 257 -14.15 -1.25 8.70
C TYR A 257 -15.19 -1.86 7.74
N SER A 258 -16.41 -2.11 8.21
CA SER A 258 -17.52 -2.54 7.35
C SER A 258 -17.72 -1.57 6.19
N TYR A 259 -17.96 -2.11 5.00
CA TYR A 259 -18.35 -1.33 3.84
C TYR A 259 -19.86 -1.41 3.67
N HIS A 260 -20.53 -0.26 3.71
CA HIS A 260 -21.97 -0.16 3.45
C HIS A 260 -22.24 0.82 2.33
N LEU A 261 -22.94 0.35 1.29
CA LEU A 261 -23.20 1.12 0.07
C LEU A 261 -23.88 2.48 0.32
N THR A 262 -24.63 2.65 1.40
CA THR A 262 -25.43 3.86 1.66
C THR A 262 -24.89 4.81 2.72
N HIS A 263 -24.06 4.33 3.66
CA HIS A 263 -23.65 5.15 4.81
C HIS A 263 -22.18 4.96 5.20
N LYS A 264 -21.47 4.01 4.59
CA LYS A 264 -20.06 3.73 4.87
C LYS A 264 -19.35 3.25 3.60
N ASN A 265 -19.38 4.12 2.60
CA ASN A 265 -18.73 3.94 1.32
C ASN A 265 -17.64 5.01 1.13
N CYS A 266 -16.91 4.95 0.03
CA CYS A 266 -15.81 5.88 -0.22
C CYS A 266 -16.25 7.36 -0.16
N THR A 267 -17.44 7.70 -0.67
CA THR A 267 -17.95 9.07 -0.68
C THR A 267 -18.36 9.54 0.72
N THR A 268 -19.10 8.73 1.47
CA THR A 268 -19.52 9.10 2.84
C THR A 268 -18.33 9.17 3.79
N GLU A 269 -17.35 8.29 3.63
CA GLU A 269 -16.11 8.34 4.42
C GLU A 269 -15.27 9.57 4.07
N LEU A 270 -15.15 9.93 2.78
CA LEU A 270 -14.47 11.17 2.39
C LEU A 270 -15.13 12.40 3.05
N PHE A 271 -16.47 12.50 3.02
CA PHE A 271 -17.17 13.60 3.69
C PHE A 271 -17.02 13.53 5.20
N ARG A 272 -17.02 12.34 5.81
CA ARG A 272 -16.76 12.19 7.24
C ARG A 272 -15.38 12.75 7.59
N TYR A 273 -14.32 12.34 6.89
CA TYR A 273 -12.96 12.86 7.10
C TYR A 273 -12.87 14.38 6.87
N MET A 274 -13.50 14.90 5.81
CA MET A 274 -13.50 16.34 5.51
C MET A 274 -14.25 17.14 6.57
N ASN A 275 -15.39 16.65 7.08
CA ASN A 275 -16.19 17.30 8.11
C ASN A 275 -15.48 17.31 9.47
N GLU A 276 -14.73 16.24 9.77
CA GLU A 276 -13.95 16.14 10.99
C GLU A 276 -12.66 16.98 10.92
N MET A 277 -11.99 17.02 9.77
CA MET A 277 -10.78 17.82 9.57
C MET A 277 -11.10 19.32 9.48
N PHE A 278 -12.25 19.67 8.90
CA PHE A 278 -12.70 21.05 8.71
C PHE A 278 -14.16 21.19 9.18
N PRO A 279 -14.39 21.36 10.50
CA PRO A 279 -15.73 21.59 11.05
C PRO A 279 -16.38 22.82 10.41
N GLU A 280 -17.66 22.71 10.06
CA GLU A 280 -18.40 23.75 9.29
C GLU A 280 -17.74 24.13 7.96
N GLY A 281 -16.78 23.32 7.50
CA GLY A 281 -16.00 23.55 6.30
C GLY A 281 -15.05 24.73 6.36
N ARG A 282 -14.63 25.14 7.55
CA ARG A 282 -13.77 26.32 7.75
C ARG A 282 -12.34 25.96 8.16
N ILE A 283 -11.40 26.81 7.75
CA ILE A 283 -10.02 26.87 8.26
C ILE A 283 -9.80 28.30 8.75
N GLY A 284 -9.75 28.50 10.07
CA GLY A 284 -9.76 29.84 10.64
C GLY A 284 -11.03 30.61 10.26
N ASN A 285 -10.89 31.74 9.59
CA ASN A 285 -12.01 32.56 9.11
C ASN A 285 -12.40 32.29 7.65
N GLU A 286 -11.70 31.39 6.95
CA GLU A 286 -11.94 31.08 5.55
C GLU A 286 -12.81 29.83 5.42
N THR A 287 -13.79 29.88 4.52
CA THR A 287 -14.60 28.70 4.16
C THR A 287 -13.86 27.93 3.08
N PHE A 288 -13.34 26.76 3.44
CA PHE A 288 -12.56 25.87 2.59
C PHE A 288 -13.46 24.95 1.76
N TRP A 289 -14.57 24.50 2.32
CA TRP A 289 -15.57 23.71 1.61
C TRP A 289 -16.95 23.89 2.25
N ASP A 290 -18.02 23.47 1.58
CA ASP A 290 -19.36 23.45 2.17
C ASP A 290 -19.73 22.01 2.58
N PRO A 291 -19.90 21.74 3.88
CA PRO A 291 -20.23 20.43 4.42
C PRO A 291 -21.43 19.76 3.74
N LEU A 292 -21.19 18.62 3.12
CA LEU A 292 -22.27 17.74 2.67
C LEU A 292 -22.71 16.82 3.81
N SER A 293 -24.03 16.71 4.00
CA SER A 293 -24.60 15.78 4.99
C SER A 293 -24.31 14.33 4.61
N ASN A 294 -24.07 13.48 5.62
CA ASN A 294 -23.93 12.04 5.43
C ASN A 294 -25.26 11.28 5.53
N THR A 295 -26.41 11.98 5.52
CA THR A 295 -27.73 11.34 5.64
C THR A 295 -28.11 10.61 4.36
N VAL A 296 -28.73 9.42 4.48
CA VAL A 296 -29.16 8.62 3.32
C VAL A 296 -30.16 9.38 2.44
N ILE A 297 -31.05 10.17 3.05
CA ILE A 297 -32.08 10.97 2.35
C ILE A 297 -31.45 11.97 1.37
N SER A 298 -30.26 12.49 1.71
CA SER A 298 -29.56 13.41 0.82
C SER A 298 -29.05 12.76 -0.46
N LEU A 299 -28.99 11.42 -0.53
CA LEU A 299 -28.37 10.66 -1.63
C LEU A 299 -26.88 11.02 -1.88
N ASN A 300 -26.23 11.73 -0.95
CA ASN A 300 -24.82 12.13 -1.05
C ASN A 300 -23.86 10.92 -1.04
N PHE A 301 -24.32 9.75 -0.62
CA PHE A 301 -23.55 8.52 -0.71
C PHE A 301 -23.35 8.04 -2.16
N ILE A 302 -24.11 8.57 -3.12
CA ILE A 302 -23.94 8.28 -4.56
C ILE A 302 -22.90 9.26 -5.12
N PRO A 303 -21.73 8.79 -5.61
CA PRO A 303 -20.64 9.68 -6.02
C PRO A 303 -21.04 10.74 -7.05
N SER A 304 -21.88 10.39 -8.03
CA SER A 304 -22.33 11.34 -9.06
C SER A 304 -23.29 12.40 -8.53
N VAL A 305 -24.16 12.05 -7.58
CA VAL A 305 -25.07 13.02 -6.94
C VAL A 305 -24.26 13.98 -6.06
N ALA A 306 -23.31 13.43 -5.31
CA ALA A 306 -22.44 14.22 -4.45
C ALA A 306 -21.58 15.20 -5.28
N ALA A 307 -21.01 14.74 -6.39
CA ALA A 307 -20.25 15.58 -7.31
C ALA A 307 -21.11 16.71 -7.91
N LEU A 308 -22.36 16.43 -8.30
CA LEU A 308 -23.28 17.46 -8.81
C LEU A 308 -23.61 18.52 -7.76
N LYS A 309 -23.79 18.12 -6.49
CA LYS A 309 -24.06 19.07 -5.41
C LYS A 309 -22.85 19.95 -5.09
N LEU A 310 -21.65 19.35 -5.05
CA LEU A 310 -20.41 20.11 -4.92
C LEU A 310 -20.21 21.06 -6.10
N GLU A 311 -20.56 20.66 -7.32
CA GLU A 311 -20.49 21.54 -8.49
C GLU A 311 -21.45 22.74 -8.37
N SER A 312 -22.66 22.54 -7.88
CA SER A 312 -23.63 23.61 -7.68
C SER A 312 -23.35 24.52 -6.47
N ASN A 313 -22.26 24.26 -5.75
CA ASN A 313 -21.93 24.98 -4.52
C ASN A 313 -21.36 26.37 -4.81
N SER A 314 -21.71 27.36 -3.99
CA SER A 314 -21.15 28.71 -4.08
C SER A 314 -19.64 28.78 -3.83
N GLY A 315 -19.06 27.82 -3.09
CA GLY A 315 -17.62 27.72 -2.84
C GLY A 315 -16.83 27.12 -4.02
N THR A 316 -17.49 26.54 -5.02
CA THR A 316 -16.80 25.90 -6.15
C THR A 316 -16.41 26.93 -7.20
N ILE A 317 -15.13 27.30 -7.22
CA ILE A 317 -14.55 28.28 -8.13
C ILE A 317 -14.43 27.74 -9.56
N GLN A 318 -13.97 26.49 -9.69
CA GLN A 318 -13.71 25.87 -11.00
C GLN A 318 -14.06 24.39 -10.99
N LYS A 319 -14.65 23.93 -12.09
CA LYS A 319 -14.83 22.51 -12.39
C LYS A 319 -13.90 22.10 -13.54
N LYS A 320 -13.18 21.00 -13.35
CA LYS A 320 -12.39 20.37 -14.40
C LYS A 320 -12.81 18.91 -14.56
N LEU A 321 -13.19 18.54 -15.78
CA LEU A 321 -13.57 17.17 -16.11
C LEU A 321 -12.37 16.45 -16.71
N TYR A 322 -11.92 15.38 -16.06
CA TYR A 322 -10.91 14.46 -16.58
C TYR A 322 -11.59 13.16 -17.05
N PRO A 323 -11.88 13.00 -18.36
CA PRO A 323 -12.55 11.79 -18.85
C PRO A 323 -11.61 10.59 -18.73
N SER A 324 -12.15 9.39 -18.55
CA SER A 324 -11.36 8.15 -18.50
C SER A 324 -10.50 7.94 -19.76
N TYR A 325 -9.41 7.16 -19.64
CA TYR A 325 -8.52 6.81 -20.76
C TYR A 325 -9.31 6.27 -21.96
N ARG A 326 -10.27 5.37 -21.70
CA ARG A 326 -11.17 4.80 -22.70
C ARG A 326 -11.98 5.89 -23.41
N ASN A 327 -12.64 6.76 -22.64
CA ASN A 327 -13.44 7.85 -23.20
C ASN A 327 -12.60 8.81 -24.06
N LEU A 328 -11.36 9.10 -23.65
CA LEU A 328 -10.44 9.96 -24.42
C LEU A 328 -10.02 9.31 -25.75
N LYS A 329 -9.73 8.01 -25.78
CA LYS A 329 -9.43 7.29 -27.02
C LYS A 329 -10.67 7.16 -27.90
N ARG A 330 -11.83 6.84 -27.33
CA ARG A 330 -13.10 6.72 -28.05
C ARG A 330 -13.53 8.03 -28.72
N LYS A 331 -13.30 9.18 -28.06
CA LYS A 331 -13.56 10.51 -28.65
C LYS A 331 -12.75 10.79 -29.93
N LYS A 332 -11.60 10.15 -30.11
CA LYS A 332 -10.76 10.29 -31.31
C LYS A 332 -11.23 9.42 -32.49
N ILE A 333 -12.18 8.51 -32.28
CA ILE A 333 -12.75 7.66 -33.33
C ILE A 333 -13.81 8.47 -34.09
N THR A 334 -13.59 8.64 -35.40
CA THR A 334 -14.51 9.38 -36.29
C THR A 334 -15.67 8.49 -36.79
N ASN A 335 -15.42 7.20 -37.01
CA ASN A 335 -16.43 6.26 -37.49
C ASN A 335 -17.49 5.99 -36.41
N PHE A 336 -18.76 6.29 -36.73
CA PHE A 336 -19.88 6.12 -35.80
C PHE A 336 -20.05 4.67 -35.34
N THR A 337 -19.96 3.71 -36.25
CA THR A 337 -20.19 2.29 -35.95
C THR A 337 -19.12 1.74 -35.01
N GLU A 338 -17.86 2.07 -35.27
CA GLU A 338 -16.75 1.70 -34.40
C GLU A 338 -16.90 2.34 -33.02
N LYS A 339 -17.18 3.64 -32.98
CA LYS A 339 -17.32 4.41 -31.75
C LYS A 339 -18.46 3.94 -30.86
N HIS A 340 -19.64 3.66 -31.41
CA HIS A 340 -20.85 3.42 -30.63
C HIS A 340 -21.27 1.95 -30.50
N PHE A 341 -20.86 1.07 -31.43
CA PHE A 341 -21.19 -0.36 -31.35
C PHE A 341 -19.97 -1.20 -30.96
N LYS A 342 -18.86 -1.09 -31.71
CA LYS A 342 -17.68 -1.94 -31.43
C LYS A 342 -17.05 -1.62 -30.09
N GLU A 343 -16.89 -0.35 -29.75
CA GLU A 343 -16.30 0.03 -28.48
C GLU A 343 -17.23 -0.17 -27.28
N SER A 344 -18.55 -0.20 -27.46
CA SER A 344 -19.52 -0.44 -26.37
C SER A 344 -19.55 -1.89 -25.89
N PHE A 345 -19.12 -2.84 -26.73
CA PHE A 345 -19.12 -4.27 -26.45
C PHE A 345 -17.69 -4.77 -26.23
N VAL A 346 -17.44 -5.36 -25.05
CA VAL A 346 -16.10 -5.76 -24.58
C VAL A 346 -15.37 -6.67 -25.57
N PRO A 347 -15.98 -7.75 -26.12
CA PRO A 347 -15.30 -8.63 -27.06
C PRO A 347 -14.87 -7.96 -28.38
N THR A 348 -15.50 -6.86 -28.78
CA THR A 348 -15.19 -6.15 -30.02
C THR A 348 -14.41 -4.84 -29.81
N SER A 349 -14.17 -4.46 -28.56
CA SER A 349 -13.43 -3.24 -28.23
C SER A 349 -11.98 -3.36 -28.69
N LYS A 350 -11.49 -2.34 -29.41
CA LYS A 350 -10.08 -2.21 -29.75
C LYS A 350 -9.30 -1.47 -28.67
N ILE A 351 -9.98 -0.62 -27.89
CA ILE A 351 -9.35 0.19 -26.84
C ILE A 351 -9.09 -0.66 -25.59
N TYR A 352 -10.09 -1.42 -25.13
CA TYR A 352 -9.99 -2.26 -23.95
C TYR A 352 -9.64 -3.70 -24.34
N LYS A 353 -8.71 -4.29 -23.58
CA LYS A 353 -8.37 -5.71 -23.69
C LYS A 353 -8.76 -6.40 -22.38
N PRO A 354 -9.59 -7.46 -22.44
CA PRO A 354 -9.86 -8.27 -21.26
C PRO A 354 -8.56 -8.72 -20.59
N ASN A 355 -8.52 -8.65 -19.27
CA ASN A 355 -7.34 -8.99 -18.49
C ASN A 355 -7.78 -9.71 -17.19
N PRO A 356 -6.89 -10.47 -16.55
CA PRO A 356 -7.28 -11.32 -15.43
C PRO A 356 -7.54 -10.57 -14.11
N ILE A 357 -7.30 -9.26 -14.01
CA ILE A 357 -7.66 -8.43 -12.84
C ILE A 357 -9.15 -8.15 -12.85
N ASP A 358 -9.73 -7.99 -14.04
CA ASP A 358 -11.13 -7.64 -14.19
C ASP A 358 -12.05 -8.85 -14.03
N HIS A 359 -13.20 -8.59 -13.41
CA HIS A 359 -14.35 -9.47 -13.52
C HIS A 359 -14.88 -9.44 -14.97
N PRO A 360 -15.50 -10.53 -15.43
CA PRO A 360 -16.06 -10.60 -16.78
C PRO A 360 -17.31 -9.71 -16.92
N PHE A 361 -17.41 -8.93 -17.99
CA PHE A 361 -18.62 -8.16 -18.35
C PHE A 361 -18.74 -8.04 -19.87
N LEU A 362 -19.94 -7.77 -20.39
CA LEU A 362 -20.21 -7.69 -21.83
C LEU A 362 -20.18 -6.27 -22.35
N PHE A 363 -20.79 -5.33 -21.63
CA PHE A 363 -21.03 -3.97 -22.10
C PHE A 363 -20.46 -2.94 -21.13
N PHE A 364 -19.89 -1.89 -21.71
CA PHE A 364 -19.57 -0.68 -20.98
C PHE A 364 -20.84 0.14 -20.74
N THR A 365 -20.98 0.65 -19.52
CA THR A 365 -22.18 1.35 -19.04
C THR A 365 -21.92 2.81 -18.68
N GLU A 366 -20.72 3.30 -18.96
CA GLU A 366 -20.28 4.67 -18.66
C GLU A 366 -20.86 5.72 -19.63
N GLU A 367 -21.37 5.32 -20.80
CA GLU A 367 -21.64 6.25 -21.91
C GLU A 367 -22.98 6.96 -21.85
N THR A 368 -24.03 6.27 -21.41
CA THR A 368 -25.37 6.83 -21.31
C THR A 368 -26.04 6.33 -20.05
N VAL A 369 -26.72 7.24 -19.36
CA VAL A 369 -27.51 6.89 -18.18
C VAL A 369 -28.76 6.12 -18.62
N TRP A 370 -29.41 6.54 -19.70
CA TRP A 370 -30.67 5.95 -20.17
C TRP A 370 -30.60 4.48 -20.57
N ASN A 371 -29.54 4.05 -21.26
CA ASN A 371 -29.42 2.64 -21.66
C ASN A 371 -28.77 1.78 -20.56
N ARG A 372 -28.33 2.39 -19.45
CA ARG A 372 -27.61 1.71 -18.38
C ARG A 372 -28.39 0.54 -17.78
N PRO A 373 -29.70 0.62 -17.49
CA PRO A 373 -30.43 -0.53 -16.96
C PRO A 373 -30.45 -1.73 -17.91
N ILE A 374 -30.59 -1.48 -19.22
CA ILE A 374 -30.61 -2.54 -20.24
C ILE A 374 -29.24 -3.20 -20.36
N LEU A 375 -28.17 -2.39 -20.42
CA LEU A 375 -26.79 -2.90 -20.49
C LEU A 375 -26.36 -3.58 -19.18
N GLY A 376 -26.82 -3.06 -18.04
CA GLY A 376 -26.63 -3.64 -16.72
C GLY A 376 -27.32 -4.97 -16.55
N LEU A 377 -28.54 -5.11 -17.10
CA LEU A 377 -29.25 -6.39 -17.16
C LEU A 377 -28.48 -7.41 -18.00
N ALA A 378 -28.01 -7.02 -19.19
CA ALA A 378 -27.21 -7.90 -20.04
C ALA A 378 -25.91 -8.35 -19.34
N ASN A 379 -25.21 -7.43 -18.66
CA ASN A 379 -24.04 -7.75 -17.84
C ASN A 379 -24.38 -8.69 -16.67
N THR A 380 -25.53 -8.48 -16.01
CA THR A 380 -25.98 -9.32 -14.90
C THR A 380 -26.28 -10.75 -15.39
N ILE A 381 -27.01 -10.91 -16.48
CA ILE A 381 -27.28 -12.22 -17.10
C ILE A 381 -25.97 -12.92 -17.45
N TYR A 382 -25.01 -12.18 -18.02
CA TYR A 382 -23.69 -12.72 -18.31
C TYR A 382 -22.93 -13.14 -17.05
N GLY A 383 -22.98 -12.34 -15.98
CA GLY A 383 -22.43 -12.68 -14.68
C GLY A 383 -23.05 -13.95 -14.09
N ILE A 384 -24.37 -14.14 -14.21
CA ILE A 384 -25.06 -15.36 -13.76
C ILE A 384 -24.54 -16.56 -14.52
N GLY A 385 -24.47 -16.47 -15.86
CA GLY A 385 -23.93 -17.53 -16.71
C GLY A 385 -22.48 -17.88 -16.35
N TYR A 386 -21.64 -16.87 -16.13
CA TYR A 386 -20.24 -17.06 -15.76
C TYR A 386 -20.08 -17.68 -14.37
N THR A 387 -20.87 -17.25 -13.39
CA THR A 387 -20.93 -17.86 -12.04
C THR A 387 -21.37 -19.32 -12.14
N GLY A 388 -22.40 -19.62 -12.93
CA GLY A 388 -22.87 -20.99 -13.17
C GLY A 388 -21.79 -21.89 -13.76
N MET A 389 -21.06 -21.41 -14.78
CA MET A 389 -19.88 -22.10 -15.30
C MET A 389 -18.79 -22.25 -14.24
N GLY A 390 -18.62 -21.25 -13.38
CA GLY A 390 -17.67 -21.24 -12.27
C GLY A 390 -17.95 -22.32 -11.22
N ILE A 391 -19.23 -22.63 -10.95
CA ILE A 391 -19.61 -23.75 -10.06
C ILE A 391 -19.11 -25.07 -10.64
N LEU A 392 -19.30 -25.27 -11.95
CA LEU A 392 -18.89 -26.50 -12.63
C LEU A 392 -17.36 -26.62 -12.72
N SER A 393 -16.65 -25.50 -12.87
CA SER A 393 -15.18 -25.49 -12.94
C SER A 393 -14.47 -25.35 -11.59
N ALA A 394 -15.20 -25.11 -10.50
CA ALA A 394 -14.66 -24.88 -9.16
C ALA A 394 -13.63 -25.93 -8.70
N PRO A 395 -13.81 -27.24 -8.95
CA PRO A 395 -12.83 -28.26 -8.57
C PRO A 395 -11.46 -28.09 -9.26
N PHE A 396 -11.44 -27.49 -10.45
CA PHE A 396 -10.23 -27.36 -11.27
C PHE A 396 -9.54 -26.00 -11.11
N ASP A 397 -10.29 -24.94 -10.80
CA ASP A 397 -9.77 -23.57 -10.71
C ASP A 397 -9.81 -22.98 -9.29
N LYS A 398 -10.07 -23.83 -8.27
CA LYS A 398 -10.21 -23.44 -6.85
C LYS A 398 -11.28 -22.37 -6.63
N GLY A 399 -12.32 -22.35 -7.46
CA GLY A 399 -13.44 -21.39 -7.36
C GLY A 399 -13.13 -20.01 -7.93
N SER A 400 -12.03 -19.82 -8.66
CA SER A 400 -11.64 -18.51 -9.21
C SER A 400 -12.71 -17.93 -10.14
N ARG A 401 -13.26 -18.74 -11.07
CA ARG A 401 -14.32 -18.26 -11.98
C ARG A 401 -15.63 -17.98 -11.27
N PHE A 402 -15.95 -18.77 -10.24
CA PHE A 402 -17.12 -18.51 -9.40
C PHE A 402 -17.00 -17.13 -8.72
N SER A 403 -15.86 -16.86 -8.07
CA SER A 403 -15.58 -15.54 -7.44
C SER A 403 -15.74 -14.40 -8.45
N LYS A 404 -15.08 -14.50 -9.60
CA LYS A 404 -15.16 -13.49 -10.66
C LYS A 404 -16.57 -13.30 -11.21
N GLY A 405 -17.34 -14.37 -11.33
CA GLY A 405 -18.75 -14.30 -11.70
C GLY A 405 -19.59 -13.54 -10.66
N THR A 406 -19.37 -13.82 -9.37
CA THR A 406 -20.08 -13.09 -8.29
C THR A 406 -19.68 -11.62 -8.23
N GLU A 407 -18.42 -11.28 -8.51
CA GLU A 407 -17.99 -9.89 -8.68
C GLU A 407 -18.72 -9.25 -9.87
N SER A 408 -18.79 -9.93 -11.03
CA SER A 408 -19.55 -9.42 -12.19
C SER A 408 -20.99 -9.04 -11.83
N LEU A 409 -21.66 -9.86 -11.03
CA LEU A 409 -23.00 -9.55 -10.51
C LEU A 409 -22.99 -8.32 -9.61
N PHE A 410 -22.09 -8.29 -8.62
CA PHE A 410 -21.98 -7.18 -7.68
C PHE A 410 -21.77 -5.83 -8.38
N TYR A 411 -20.93 -5.80 -9.40
CA TYR A 411 -20.65 -4.58 -10.17
C TYR A 411 -21.75 -4.23 -11.20
N SER A 412 -22.62 -5.17 -11.58
CA SER A 412 -23.66 -4.97 -12.60
C SER A 412 -25.05 -4.70 -12.04
N LEU A 413 -25.40 -5.23 -10.87
CA LEU A 413 -26.70 -5.01 -10.24
C LEU A 413 -27.03 -3.53 -10.01
N PRO A 414 -26.09 -2.68 -9.53
CA PRO A 414 -26.38 -1.26 -9.36
C PRO A 414 -26.72 -0.53 -10.68
N GLU A 415 -26.28 -1.06 -11.81
CA GLU A 415 -26.55 -0.47 -13.14
C GLU A 415 -28.03 -0.53 -13.51
N LEU A 416 -28.79 -1.46 -12.93
CA LEU A 416 -30.25 -1.56 -13.10
C LEU A 416 -30.99 -0.33 -12.58
N VAL A 417 -30.43 0.35 -11.58
CA VAL A 417 -31.00 1.56 -10.94
C VAL A 417 -30.16 2.81 -11.26
N PHE A 418 -29.56 2.85 -12.44
CA PHE A 418 -28.77 3.96 -12.95
C PHE A 418 -27.45 4.26 -12.21
N PHE A 419 -27.00 3.41 -11.28
CA PHE A 419 -25.72 3.56 -10.59
C PHE A 419 -24.58 2.88 -11.36
N ASN A 420 -23.39 3.46 -11.41
CA ASN A 420 -22.24 2.86 -12.08
C ASN A 420 -21.09 2.65 -11.10
N ILE A 421 -20.57 1.42 -11.05
CA ILE A 421 -19.29 1.14 -10.43
C ILE A 421 -18.30 0.91 -11.56
N ARG A 422 -17.12 1.53 -11.47
CA ARG A 422 -16.08 1.43 -12.49
C ARG A 422 -15.73 -0.04 -12.75
N LYS A 423 -15.82 -0.43 -14.03
CA LYS A 423 -15.37 -1.71 -14.57
C LYS A 423 -14.22 -1.47 -15.54
N GLY A 424 -13.29 -2.41 -15.64
CA GLY A 424 -12.19 -2.33 -16.60
C GLY A 424 -10.95 -1.61 -16.06
N HIS A 425 -9.87 -2.37 -16.02
CA HIS A 425 -8.51 -1.95 -15.76
C HIS A 425 -7.72 -1.93 -17.07
N PHE A 426 -6.68 -1.10 -17.10
CA PHE A 426 -5.82 -0.93 -18.27
C PHE A 426 -4.36 -1.24 -17.89
N PRO A 427 -4.02 -2.50 -17.57
CA PRO A 427 -2.70 -2.86 -17.04
C PRO A 427 -1.57 -2.70 -18.08
N PHE A 428 -1.92 -2.64 -19.37
CA PHE A 428 -0.96 -2.64 -20.48
C PHE A 428 -0.64 -1.26 -21.06
N ILE A 429 -1.15 -0.17 -20.47
CA ILE A 429 -0.95 1.18 -21.02
C ILE A 429 0.48 1.66 -20.81
N ALA A 430 1.06 2.24 -21.86
CA ALA A 430 2.33 2.95 -21.76
C ALA A 430 2.11 4.40 -21.31
N ALA A 431 3.10 5.01 -20.66
CA ALA A 431 3.12 6.42 -20.27
C ALA A 431 2.85 7.36 -21.45
N LYS A 432 3.39 7.04 -22.63
CA LYS A 432 3.12 7.78 -23.88
C LYS A 432 1.65 7.78 -24.32
N GLU A 433 0.88 6.80 -23.87
CA GLU A 433 -0.54 6.69 -24.17
C GLU A 433 -1.39 7.42 -23.14
N ILE A 434 -0.83 7.74 -21.98
CA ILE A 434 -1.50 8.53 -20.96
C ILE A 434 -1.75 9.93 -21.55
N PRO A 435 -3.01 10.37 -21.61
CA PRO A 435 -3.39 11.66 -22.17
C PRO A 435 -2.62 12.81 -21.52
N LYS A 436 -2.06 13.71 -22.33
CA LYS A 436 -1.33 14.90 -21.86
C LYS A 436 -2.20 15.79 -20.98
N GLU A 437 -3.51 15.74 -21.21
CA GLU A 437 -4.56 16.42 -20.46
C GLU A 437 -4.53 16.11 -18.96
N TYR A 438 -4.01 14.94 -18.56
CA TYR A 438 -3.83 14.59 -17.13
C TYR A 438 -2.59 15.24 -16.49
N TYR A 439 -1.65 15.71 -17.29
CA TYR A 439 -0.36 16.28 -16.85
C TYR A 439 -0.28 17.79 -17.02
N LEU A 440 -1.33 18.43 -17.52
CA LEU A 440 -1.41 19.89 -17.61
C LEU A 440 -1.36 20.44 -16.18
N LYS A 441 -0.17 20.89 -15.77
CA LYS A 441 0.06 21.61 -14.51
C LYS A 441 -0.89 22.79 -14.45
N GLU A 442 -1.55 22.94 -13.32
CA GLU A 442 -2.29 24.14 -12.99
C GLU A 442 -1.28 25.29 -12.91
N SER A 443 -1.38 26.26 -13.82
CA SER A 443 -0.91 27.61 -13.52
C SER A 443 -1.94 28.18 -12.55
N LEU A 444 -1.61 28.14 -11.26
CA LEU A 444 -2.28 28.98 -10.26
C LEU A 444 -1.84 30.42 -10.47
#